data_AF-A0AB13A9T1-F1
#
_entry.id   AF-A0AB13A9T1-F1
#
_cell.length_a   1.000
_cell.length_b   1.000
_cell.length_c   1.000
_cell.angle_alpha   90.00
_cell.angle_beta   90.00
_cell.angle_gamma   90.00
#
_symmetry.space_group_name_H-M   'P 1'
#
loop_
_entity.id
_entity.type
_entity.pdbx_description
1 polymer ?
#
loop_
_entity_poly.entity_id
_entity_poly.type
_entity_poly.pdbx_seq_one_letter_code
_entity_poly.pdbx_strand_id
1 'polypeptide(L)'
;MSGKQELSGGSEPEPKRFCERSGCHGGGEPAEGDSDTVSVIMPVFNASDWLDECLQAILEQDFQGRMELCVFDDGSTDGSRELVERWRPKFEDRGISVLISGHKSSSPRGVGYAKNQAVSQSSGRFLCFQDADDVMKPQRVRLQQEAAAANPTAIVGCKVCRVPEGSTERYTRWINSLSAEQLLTQVYTSHGPTVIMPSWFCSRSWFEKVGQFHEGGKGVPEDLLFFYQSLRLGGLVLRVDECLLVYRYHEHAATHSVLEQTIWDLRVDFLQERVLSQWDSFTIWNAGKQGRKLYRSLRPDNQSKVKAFCDVDENKIKKGFYTYEESKERPKPKIPVLHFRNASPPFIVCVKLDMTDGVLEGNLHSLQLTEGVHYYHFN
;
A
#
# COMPACT_ATOMS: atom_id res chain seq x y z
N MET A 1 -86.39 -5.56 9.58
CA MET A 1 -86.27 -4.26 8.91
C MET A 1 -84.99 -3.62 9.43
N SER A 2 -83.92 -3.60 8.64
CA SER A 2 -83.35 -2.38 8.01
C SER A 2 -83.15 -1.24 9.03
N GLY A 3 -81.98 -0.66 9.27
CA GLY A 3 -80.68 -0.72 8.60
C GLY A 3 -79.78 0.43 9.14
N LYS A 4 -78.51 0.09 9.38
CA LYS A 4 -77.24 0.84 9.45
C LYS A 4 -77.22 2.37 9.24
N GLN A 5 -76.36 3.07 9.99
CA GLN A 5 -75.08 3.62 9.47
C GLN A 5 -74.13 4.13 10.59
N GLU A 6 -72.87 3.69 10.51
CA GLU A 6 -71.67 4.35 11.06
C GLU A 6 -70.59 4.33 9.95
N LEU A 7 -69.78 5.38 9.94
CA LEU A 7 -68.47 5.59 9.30
C LEU A 7 -67.53 6.02 10.44
N SER A 8 -66.21 5.83 10.51
CA SER A 8 -65.19 5.00 9.86
C SER A 8 -63.84 5.47 10.44
N GLY A 9 -62.84 4.59 10.56
CA GLY A 9 -61.43 4.91 10.83
C GLY A 9 -60.84 3.93 11.85
N GLY A 10 -59.81 3.13 11.61
CA GLY A 10 -58.78 3.13 10.56
C GLY A 10 -57.43 2.95 11.27
N SER A 11 -56.85 1.74 11.26
CA SER A 11 -55.52 1.43 11.81
C SER A 11 -54.75 0.51 10.85
N GLU A 12 -53.49 0.85 10.60
CA GLU A 12 -52.52 0.14 9.75
C GLU A 12 -52.13 -1.26 10.28
N PRO A 13 -51.67 -2.21 9.43
CA PRO A 13 -51.10 -3.47 9.88
C PRO A 13 -49.57 -3.57 9.72
N GLU A 14 -48.96 -4.28 10.69
CA GLU A 14 -47.55 -4.72 10.78
C GLU A 14 -47.10 -5.69 9.65
N PRO A 15 -45.78 -5.86 9.42
CA PRO A 15 -45.26 -6.61 8.28
C PRO A 15 -45.21 -8.14 8.53
N LYS A 16 -45.62 -8.90 7.52
CA LYS A 16 -45.58 -10.37 7.48
C LYS A 16 -44.19 -10.87 7.08
N ARG A 17 -43.69 -11.85 7.85
CA ARG A 17 -42.66 -12.82 7.42
C ARG A 17 -43.11 -13.54 6.15
N PHE A 18 -42.20 -13.79 5.21
CA PHE A 18 -42.43 -14.79 4.17
C PHE A 18 -41.20 -15.65 3.90
N CYS A 19 -41.52 -16.92 3.70
CA CYS A 19 -40.69 -18.11 3.61
C CYS A 19 -40.15 -18.31 2.19
N GLU A 20 -39.05 -19.07 2.11
CA GLU A 20 -38.35 -19.55 0.93
C GLU A 20 -39.27 -20.16 -0.14
N ARG A 21 -38.96 -19.86 -1.41
CA ARG A 21 -39.17 -20.79 -2.53
C ARG A 21 -38.00 -20.74 -3.50
N SER A 22 -37.53 -21.94 -3.78
CA SER A 22 -36.54 -22.40 -4.73
C SER A 22 -36.84 -21.98 -6.17
N GLY A 23 -35.80 -21.56 -6.89
CA GLY A 23 -35.78 -21.35 -8.33
C GLY A 23 -34.39 -21.69 -8.86
N CYS A 24 -34.27 -22.89 -9.40
CA CYS A 24 -33.06 -23.42 -10.02
C CYS A 24 -32.59 -22.49 -11.17
N HIS A 25 -31.39 -21.93 -11.03
CA HIS A 25 -30.58 -21.46 -12.15
C HIS A 25 -29.23 -22.15 -12.02
N GLY A 26 -28.89 -22.97 -13.01
CA GLY A 26 -27.62 -23.68 -13.08
C GLY A 26 -26.46 -22.70 -13.18
N GLY A 27 -25.90 -22.31 -12.05
CA GLY A 27 -24.50 -21.91 -11.96
C GLY A 27 -23.71 -23.20 -11.82
N GLY A 28 -22.96 -23.56 -12.85
CA GLY A 28 -21.92 -24.58 -12.68
C GLY A 28 -20.97 -24.09 -11.59
N GLU A 29 -20.76 -24.92 -10.58
CA GLU A 29 -19.61 -24.74 -9.70
C GLU A 29 -18.36 -24.66 -10.58
N PRO A 30 -17.48 -23.66 -10.40
CA PRO A 30 -16.25 -23.63 -11.16
C PRO A 30 -15.49 -24.92 -10.85
N ALA A 31 -15.13 -25.65 -11.90
CA ALA A 31 -14.34 -26.86 -11.79
C ALA A 31 -13.11 -26.58 -10.90
N GLU A 32 -12.83 -27.48 -9.96
CA GLU A 32 -11.76 -27.43 -8.94
C GLU A 32 -10.32 -27.20 -9.47
N GLY A 33 -10.12 -26.89 -10.76
CA GLY A 33 -8.82 -26.59 -11.38
C GLY A 33 -8.68 -25.20 -12.02
N ASP A 34 -9.73 -24.37 -12.04
CA ASP A 34 -9.68 -23.02 -12.61
C ASP A 34 -9.57 -21.91 -11.56
N SER A 35 -9.70 -22.25 -10.27
CA SER A 35 -9.68 -21.31 -9.15
C SER A 35 -8.29 -20.80 -8.77
N ASP A 36 -7.21 -21.50 -9.12
CA ASP A 36 -5.87 -21.31 -8.53
C ASP A 36 -4.78 -21.12 -9.59
N THR A 37 -5.06 -20.30 -10.59
CA THR A 37 -4.06 -19.88 -11.60
C THR A 37 -3.33 -18.60 -11.16
N VAL A 38 -2.00 -18.62 -11.18
CA VAL A 38 -1.15 -17.50 -10.77
C VAL A 38 -0.24 -17.07 -11.92
N SER A 39 -0.25 -15.79 -12.24
CA SER A 39 0.74 -15.16 -13.12
C SER A 39 1.82 -14.50 -12.28
N VAL A 40 3.06 -14.96 -12.43
CA VAL A 40 4.23 -14.26 -11.88
C VAL A 40 4.59 -13.13 -12.85
N ILE A 41 4.44 -11.88 -12.40
CA ILE A 41 4.63 -10.67 -13.20
C ILE A 41 6.03 -10.14 -12.94
N MET A 42 6.91 -10.26 -13.93
CA MET A 42 8.32 -9.91 -13.81
C MET A 42 8.76 -8.85 -14.83
N PRO A 43 8.84 -7.56 -14.42
CA PRO A 43 9.48 -6.53 -15.24
C PRO A 43 11.00 -6.74 -15.24
N VAL A 44 11.64 -6.62 -16.41
CA VAL A 44 13.09 -6.81 -16.57
C VAL A 44 13.69 -5.61 -17.29
N PHE A 45 14.76 -5.05 -16.71
CA PHE A 45 15.64 -4.09 -17.38
C PHE A 45 17.03 -4.21 -16.79
N ASN A 46 17.99 -4.71 -17.57
CA ASN A 46 19.39 -4.87 -17.18
C ASN A 46 19.59 -5.56 -15.81
N ALA A 47 19.10 -6.80 -15.69
CA ALA A 47 19.10 -7.60 -14.46
C ALA A 47 19.93 -8.89 -14.57
N SER A 48 20.84 -8.99 -15.54
CA SER A 48 21.62 -10.22 -15.83
C SER A 48 22.38 -10.75 -14.62
N ASP A 49 22.86 -9.89 -13.72
CA ASP A 49 23.58 -10.26 -12.49
C ASP A 49 22.72 -11.00 -11.46
N TRP A 50 21.39 -10.90 -11.56
CA TRP A 50 20.46 -11.36 -10.53
C TRP A 50 19.44 -12.39 -11.01
N LEU A 51 19.19 -12.43 -12.31
CA LEU A 51 18.12 -13.23 -12.90
C LEU A 51 18.26 -14.73 -12.61
N ASP A 52 19.46 -15.30 -12.61
CA ASP A 52 19.62 -16.75 -12.36
C ASP A 52 19.06 -17.15 -10.98
N GLU A 53 19.29 -16.35 -9.94
CA GLU A 53 18.77 -16.61 -8.59
C GLU A 53 17.27 -16.33 -8.50
N CYS A 54 16.80 -15.24 -9.12
CA CYS A 54 15.37 -14.90 -9.17
C CYS A 54 14.56 -16.00 -9.88
N LEU A 55 15.01 -16.45 -11.06
CA LEU A 55 14.35 -17.49 -11.85
C LEU A 55 14.39 -18.86 -11.14
N GLN A 56 15.50 -19.22 -10.49
CA GLN A 56 15.55 -20.42 -9.66
C GLN A 56 14.50 -20.38 -8.55
N ALA A 57 14.36 -19.26 -7.84
CA ALA A 57 13.40 -19.12 -6.75
C ALA A 57 11.93 -19.17 -7.21
N ILE A 58 11.63 -18.70 -8.42
CA ILE A 58 10.30 -18.87 -9.04
C ILE A 58 10.06 -20.35 -9.36
N LEU A 59 11.06 -21.06 -9.91
CA LEU A 59 10.95 -22.48 -10.26
C LEU A 59 10.73 -23.39 -9.02
N GLU A 60 11.27 -22.97 -7.87
CA GLU A 60 11.25 -23.70 -6.59
C GLU A 60 9.99 -23.47 -5.74
N GLN A 61 8.98 -22.72 -6.23
CA GLN A 61 7.74 -22.53 -5.48
C GLN A 61 7.04 -23.87 -5.16
N ASP A 62 6.51 -23.98 -3.93
CA ASP A 62 5.80 -25.16 -3.42
C ASP A 62 4.31 -25.20 -3.78
N PHE A 63 3.87 -24.26 -4.63
CA PHE A 63 2.48 -24.09 -5.02
C PHE A 63 2.00 -25.22 -5.94
N GLN A 64 0.83 -25.77 -5.63
CA GLN A 64 0.24 -26.91 -6.36
C GLN A 64 -0.71 -26.50 -7.49
N GLY A 65 -1.09 -25.22 -7.55
CA GLY A 65 -1.91 -24.68 -8.63
C GLY A 65 -1.11 -24.43 -9.91
N ARG A 66 -1.79 -23.90 -10.94
CA ARG A 66 -1.15 -23.60 -12.23
C ARG A 66 -0.42 -22.26 -12.16
N MET A 67 0.84 -22.26 -12.58
CA MET A 67 1.66 -21.06 -12.66
C MET A 67 2.10 -20.77 -14.09
N GLU A 68 2.18 -19.48 -14.40
CA GLU A 68 2.89 -18.97 -15.57
C GLU A 68 3.84 -17.85 -15.15
N LEU A 69 4.96 -17.73 -15.85
CA LEU A 69 5.92 -16.65 -15.71
C LEU A 69 5.74 -15.67 -16.87
N CYS A 70 5.39 -14.43 -16.55
CA CYS A 70 5.13 -13.38 -17.52
C CYS A 70 6.20 -12.31 -17.41
N VAL A 71 7.14 -12.35 -18.35
CA VAL A 71 8.29 -11.45 -18.41
C VAL A 71 8.07 -10.37 -19.45
N PHE A 72 8.34 -9.13 -19.05
CA PHE A 72 8.47 -8.01 -19.99
C PHE A 72 9.86 -7.38 -19.90
N ASP A 73 10.63 -7.48 -20.98
CA ASP A 73 11.94 -6.86 -21.12
C ASP A 73 11.82 -5.43 -21.69
N ASP A 74 12.08 -4.43 -20.84
CA ASP A 74 11.97 -3.00 -21.14
C ASP A 74 13.22 -2.44 -21.84
N GLY A 75 13.81 -3.23 -22.74
CA GLY A 75 14.96 -2.82 -23.55
C GLY A 75 16.32 -3.07 -22.91
N SER A 76 16.49 -4.23 -22.27
CA SER A 76 17.80 -4.62 -21.72
C SER A 76 18.88 -4.74 -22.79
N THR A 77 20.12 -4.44 -22.40
CA THR A 77 21.32 -4.49 -23.24
C THR A 77 22.44 -5.37 -22.68
N ASP A 78 22.19 -6.03 -21.55
CA ASP A 78 23.18 -6.77 -20.76
C ASP A 78 23.07 -8.30 -20.90
N GLY A 79 22.22 -8.79 -21.82
CA GLY A 79 21.97 -10.22 -22.00
C GLY A 79 20.84 -10.78 -21.15
N SER A 80 20.10 -9.95 -20.40
CA SER A 80 18.96 -10.37 -19.57
C SER A 80 17.93 -11.19 -20.34
N ARG A 81 17.56 -10.74 -21.55
CA ARG A 81 16.55 -11.43 -22.37
C ARG A 81 17.00 -12.83 -22.77
N GLU A 82 18.23 -12.95 -23.25
CA GLU A 82 18.83 -14.22 -23.64
C GLU A 82 18.91 -15.17 -22.44
N LEU A 83 19.20 -14.64 -21.25
CA LEU A 83 19.22 -15.42 -20.02
C LEU A 83 17.84 -15.99 -19.70
N VAL A 84 16.77 -15.18 -19.71
CA VAL A 84 15.40 -15.68 -19.47
C VAL A 84 15.02 -16.75 -20.50
N GLU A 85 15.34 -16.57 -21.79
CA GLU A 85 15.08 -17.58 -22.81
C GLU A 85 15.82 -18.91 -22.54
N ARG A 86 17.03 -18.89 -21.98
CA ARG A 86 17.75 -20.11 -21.59
C ARG A 86 17.08 -20.87 -20.43
N TRP A 87 16.29 -20.20 -19.60
CA TRP A 87 15.57 -20.83 -18.50
C TRP A 87 14.24 -21.45 -18.91
N ARG A 88 13.68 -21.05 -20.05
CA ARG A 88 12.39 -21.53 -20.56
C ARG A 88 12.24 -23.06 -20.49
N PRO A 89 13.20 -23.89 -20.96
CA PRO A 89 13.04 -25.35 -20.89
C PRO A 89 12.89 -25.87 -19.45
N LYS A 90 13.60 -25.29 -18.48
CA LYS A 90 13.49 -25.70 -17.06
C LYS A 90 12.10 -25.43 -16.49
N PHE A 91 11.51 -24.29 -16.85
CA PHE A 91 10.14 -23.95 -16.45
C PHE A 91 9.12 -24.87 -17.12
N GLU A 92 9.26 -25.12 -18.42
CA GLU A 92 8.37 -26.00 -19.18
C GLU A 92 8.43 -27.45 -18.64
N ASP A 93 9.62 -27.95 -18.27
CA ASP A 93 9.80 -29.25 -17.60
C ASP A 93 9.06 -29.34 -16.24
N ARG A 94 8.83 -28.20 -15.59
CA ARG A 94 8.05 -28.06 -14.35
C ARG A 94 6.58 -27.73 -14.60
N GLY A 95 6.14 -27.68 -15.85
CA GLY A 95 4.76 -27.33 -16.23
C GLY A 95 4.43 -25.85 -16.08
N ILE A 96 5.43 -24.98 -15.96
CA ILE A 96 5.27 -23.52 -15.86
C ILE A 96 5.45 -22.92 -17.26
N SER A 97 4.39 -22.30 -17.80
CA SER A 97 4.49 -21.60 -19.09
C SER A 97 5.27 -20.30 -18.95
N VAL A 98 6.14 -19.99 -19.91
CA VAL A 98 6.92 -18.73 -19.91
C VAL A 98 6.50 -17.84 -21.08
N LEU A 99 5.96 -16.67 -20.77
CA LEU A 99 5.61 -15.64 -21.75
C LEU A 99 6.66 -14.53 -21.68
N ILE A 100 7.34 -14.27 -22.80
CA ILE A 100 8.39 -13.25 -22.87
C ILE A 100 8.05 -12.28 -23.99
N SER A 101 7.86 -11.03 -23.63
CA SER A 101 7.78 -9.93 -24.59
C SER A 101 8.67 -8.77 -24.16
N GLY A 102 8.71 -7.71 -24.96
CA GLY A 102 9.60 -6.59 -24.72
C GLY A 102 9.84 -5.78 -25.98
N HIS A 103 10.65 -4.73 -25.87
CA HIS A 103 11.05 -3.90 -27.01
C HIS A 103 12.57 -3.71 -27.08
N LYS A 104 13.08 -3.31 -28.26
CA LYS A 104 14.52 -3.11 -28.49
C LYS A 104 14.99 -1.66 -28.36
N SER A 105 14.14 -0.75 -27.88
CA SER A 105 14.54 0.63 -27.59
C SER A 105 15.58 0.64 -26.48
N SER A 106 16.67 1.38 -26.65
CA SER A 106 17.70 1.58 -25.61
C SER A 106 17.25 2.53 -24.49
N SER A 107 16.08 3.15 -24.63
CA SER A 107 15.45 3.97 -23.61
C SER A 107 14.30 3.18 -22.98
N PRO A 108 14.44 2.70 -21.71
CA PRO A 108 13.37 2.02 -21.01
C PRO A 108 12.19 2.97 -20.76
N ARG A 109 10.98 2.44 -20.82
CA ARG A 109 9.74 3.19 -20.53
C ARG A 109 9.39 3.21 -19.04
N GLY A 110 10.06 2.38 -18.24
CA GLY A 110 9.98 2.36 -16.80
C GLY A 110 9.21 1.16 -16.25
N VAL A 111 9.42 0.91 -14.96
CA VAL A 111 8.93 -0.28 -14.27
C VAL A 111 7.39 -0.42 -14.28
N GLY A 112 6.64 0.69 -14.18
CA GLY A 112 5.18 0.67 -14.26
C GLY A 112 4.66 0.19 -15.63
N TYR A 113 5.27 0.69 -16.71
CA TYR A 113 4.97 0.23 -18.07
C TYR A 113 5.28 -1.27 -18.21
N ALA A 114 6.48 -1.70 -17.81
CA ALA A 114 6.88 -3.09 -17.91
C ALA A 114 5.94 -4.05 -17.14
N LYS A 115 5.52 -3.68 -15.92
CA LYS A 115 4.51 -4.42 -15.14
C LYS A 115 3.18 -4.50 -15.88
N ASN A 116 2.67 -3.39 -16.41
CA ASN A 116 1.41 -3.38 -17.14
C ASN A 116 1.44 -4.28 -18.37
N GLN A 117 2.55 -4.28 -19.12
CA GLN A 117 2.71 -5.16 -20.27
C GLN A 117 2.79 -6.65 -19.87
N ALA A 118 3.52 -6.96 -18.80
CA ALA A 118 3.58 -8.32 -18.26
C ALA A 118 2.22 -8.79 -17.74
N VAL A 119 1.41 -7.92 -17.11
CA VAL A 119 0.03 -8.24 -16.72
C VAL A 119 -0.85 -8.44 -17.96
N SER A 120 -0.73 -7.60 -18.98
CA SER A 120 -1.54 -7.65 -20.21
C SER A 120 -1.39 -8.98 -20.97
N GLN A 121 -0.18 -9.53 -21.05
CA GLN A 121 0.06 -10.83 -21.70
C GLN A 121 -0.32 -12.04 -20.84
N SER A 122 -0.58 -11.83 -19.54
CA SER A 122 -0.83 -12.90 -18.57
C SER A 122 -2.31 -13.28 -18.50
N SER A 123 -2.59 -14.51 -18.06
CA SER A 123 -3.92 -15.14 -18.03
C SER A 123 -4.38 -15.59 -16.63
N GLY A 124 -3.47 -15.71 -15.65
CA GLY A 124 -3.76 -16.20 -14.31
C GLY A 124 -4.75 -15.32 -13.53
N ARG A 125 -5.61 -15.96 -12.73
CA ARG A 125 -6.61 -15.29 -11.88
C ARG A 125 -5.97 -14.39 -10.82
N PHE A 126 -4.79 -14.76 -10.36
CA PHE A 126 -4.02 -13.98 -9.41
C PHE A 126 -2.72 -13.46 -10.04
N LEU A 127 -2.30 -12.29 -9.59
CA LEU A 127 -1.07 -11.65 -10.00
C LEU A 127 -0.09 -11.68 -8.82
N CYS A 128 1.08 -12.27 -9.04
CA CYS A 128 2.20 -12.29 -8.10
C CYS A 128 3.32 -11.41 -8.68
N PHE A 129 3.53 -10.22 -8.12
CA PHE A 129 4.60 -9.33 -8.58
C PHE A 129 5.95 -9.82 -8.07
N GLN A 130 6.96 -9.82 -8.94
CA GLN A 130 8.33 -10.23 -8.60
C GLN A 130 9.30 -9.37 -9.41
N ASP A 131 10.11 -8.54 -8.73
CA ASP A 131 11.18 -7.81 -9.41
C ASP A 131 12.36 -8.76 -9.72
N ALA A 132 13.05 -8.50 -10.84
CA ALA A 132 14.06 -9.40 -11.41
C ALA A 132 15.36 -9.51 -10.57
N ASP A 133 15.55 -8.59 -9.63
CA ASP A 133 16.67 -8.48 -8.70
C ASP A 133 16.40 -9.11 -7.32
N ASP A 134 15.15 -9.47 -7.03
CA ASP A 134 14.70 -10.04 -5.76
C ASP A 134 14.60 -11.57 -5.79
N VAL A 135 14.42 -12.19 -4.61
CA VAL A 135 14.32 -13.66 -4.47
C VAL A 135 13.12 -14.03 -3.59
N MET A 136 12.13 -14.73 -4.14
CA MET A 136 11.00 -15.25 -3.36
C MET A 136 11.36 -16.52 -2.58
N LYS A 137 10.73 -16.74 -1.42
CA LYS A 137 10.85 -18.01 -0.68
C LYS A 137 9.87 -19.06 -1.23
N PRO A 138 10.15 -20.37 -1.10
CA PRO A 138 9.35 -21.43 -1.73
C PRO A 138 7.85 -21.40 -1.40
N GLN A 139 7.48 -20.92 -0.21
CA GLN A 139 6.10 -20.91 0.28
C GLN A 139 5.30 -19.67 -0.18
N ARG A 140 5.96 -18.71 -0.84
CA ARG A 140 5.40 -17.36 -1.07
C ARG A 140 4.08 -17.42 -1.84
N VAL A 141 4.09 -18.06 -3.01
CA VAL A 141 2.92 -18.08 -3.90
C VAL A 141 1.73 -18.73 -3.21
N ARG A 142 1.93 -19.89 -2.57
CA ARG A 142 0.85 -20.62 -1.89
C ARG A 142 0.22 -19.81 -0.75
N LEU A 143 1.03 -19.29 0.18
CA LEU A 143 0.51 -18.56 1.35
C LEU A 143 -0.17 -17.24 0.96
N GLN A 144 0.37 -16.52 -0.02
CA GLN A 144 -0.25 -15.27 -0.47
C GLN A 144 -1.50 -15.52 -1.33
N GLN A 145 -1.53 -16.62 -2.09
CA GLN A 145 -2.72 -17.04 -2.84
C GLN A 145 -3.89 -17.39 -1.91
N GLU A 146 -3.64 -18.16 -0.85
CA GLU A 146 -4.65 -18.50 0.18
C GLU A 146 -5.26 -17.21 0.78
N ALA A 147 -4.41 -16.24 1.15
CA ALA A 147 -4.85 -14.96 1.70
C ALA A 147 -5.65 -14.10 0.70
N ALA A 148 -5.21 -14.04 -0.56
CA ALA A 148 -5.88 -13.27 -1.61
C ALA A 148 -7.20 -13.91 -2.06
N ALA A 149 -7.30 -15.23 -2.06
CA ALA A 149 -8.54 -15.95 -2.36
C ALA A 149 -9.62 -15.66 -1.32
N ALA A 150 -9.25 -15.58 -0.04
CA ALA A 150 -10.16 -15.19 1.04
C ALA A 150 -10.52 -13.69 1.03
N ASN A 151 -9.70 -12.84 0.38
CA ASN A 151 -9.86 -11.38 0.39
C ASN A 151 -9.65 -10.79 -1.03
N PRO A 152 -10.64 -10.92 -1.93
CA PRO A 152 -10.44 -10.60 -3.34
C PRO A 152 -10.06 -9.14 -3.66
N THR A 153 -10.34 -8.20 -2.75
CA THR A 153 -10.02 -6.77 -2.88
C THR A 153 -8.73 -6.35 -2.18
N ALA A 154 -7.96 -7.31 -1.66
CA ALA A 154 -6.74 -7.03 -0.93
C ALA A 154 -5.52 -6.92 -1.87
N ILE A 155 -4.61 -6.01 -1.52
CA ILE A 155 -3.20 -6.16 -1.84
C ILE A 155 -2.57 -6.94 -0.68
N VAL A 156 -2.03 -8.12 -0.98
CA VAL A 156 -1.39 -9.00 0.00
C VAL A 156 0.13 -8.88 -0.15
N GLY A 157 0.82 -8.44 0.89
CA GLY A 157 2.28 -8.50 0.99
C GLY A 157 2.77 -9.60 1.90
N CYS A 158 4.05 -9.58 2.24
CA CYS A 158 4.68 -10.45 3.22
C CYS A 158 5.73 -9.69 4.04
N LYS A 159 6.29 -10.31 5.10
CA LYS A 159 7.53 -9.79 5.68
C LYS A 159 8.69 -10.01 4.72
N VAL A 160 9.69 -9.17 4.83
CA VAL A 160 10.86 -9.20 3.94
C VAL A 160 12.16 -9.14 4.71
N CYS A 161 13.21 -9.74 4.17
CA CYS A 161 14.59 -9.46 4.58
C CYS A 161 15.33 -8.75 3.45
N ARG A 162 16.48 -8.14 3.76
CA ARG A 162 17.27 -7.39 2.78
C ARG A 162 18.67 -7.94 2.64
N VAL A 163 19.17 -7.89 1.41
CA VAL A 163 20.56 -8.20 1.07
C VAL A 163 21.17 -6.99 0.37
N PRO A 164 22.32 -6.46 0.81
CA PRO A 164 23.08 -6.87 2.00
C PRO A 164 22.33 -6.65 3.32
N GLU A 165 22.67 -7.43 4.34
CA GLU A 165 22.12 -7.28 5.69
C GLU A 165 22.36 -5.86 6.23
N GLY A 166 21.39 -5.31 6.98
CA GLY A 166 21.44 -3.93 7.49
C GLY A 166 21.00 -2.85 6.49
N SER A 167 20.80 -3.16 5.21
CA SER A 167 20.30 -2.20 4.22
C SER A 167 18.93 -1.66 4.64
N THR A 168 18.81 -0.34 4.83
CA THR A 168 17.56 0.33 5.27
C THR A 168 16.89 -0.35 6.48
N GLU A 169 17.69 -0.80 7.45
CA GLU A 169 17.24 -1.65 8.57
C GLU A 169 16.02 -1.09 9.31
N ARG A 170 16.02 0.21 9.60
CA ARG A 170 14.89 0.91 10.24
C ARG A 170 13.58 0.70 9.49
N TYR A 171 13.61 0.86 8.17
CA TYR A 171 12.42 0.71 7.33
C TYR A 171 11.94 -0.74 7.33
N THR A 172 12.86 -1.69 7.16
CA THR A 172 12.56 -3.13 7.16
C THR A 172 11.96 -3.59 8.49
N ARG A 173 12.53 -3.14 9.62
CA ARG A 173 11.99 -3.42 10.95
C ARG A 173 10.59 -2.86 11.10
N TRP A 174 10.37 -1.61 10.68
CA TRP A 174 9.07 -0.96 10.74
C TRP A 174 8.00 -1.74 9.95
N ILE A 175 8.18 -1.95 8.64
CA ILE A 175 7.19 -2.65 7.81
C ILE A 175 6.91 -4.08 8.26
N ASN A 176 7.89 -4.77 8.86
CA ASN A 176 7.72 -6.13 9.37
C ASN A 176 7.06 -6.17 10.76
N SER A 177 7.04 -5.06 11.49
CA SER A 177 6.48 -4.96 12.85
C SER A 177 5.03 -4.50 12.91
N LEU A 178 4.50 -3.91 11.83
CA LEU A 178 3.13 -3.39 11.82
C LEU A 178 2.11 -4.49 12.11
N SER A 179 1.13 -4.20 12.97
CA SER A 179 -0.08 -5.02 13.09
C SER A 179 -0.98 -4.91 11.85
N ALA A 180 -1.98 -5.79 11.73
CA ALA A 180 -2.93 -5.76 10.62
C ALA A 180 -3.65 -4.40 10.48
N GLU A 181 -4.05 -3.78 11.60
CA GLU A 181 -4.67 -2.46 11.61
C GLU A 181 -3.68 -1.37 11.18
N GLN A 182 -2.43 -1.48 11.63
CA GLN A 182 -1.37 -0.51 11.32
C GLN A 182 -0.95 -0.50 9.85
N LEU A 183 -1.20 -1.58 9.11
CA LEU A 183 -1.03 -1.58 7.65
C LEU A 183 -1.89 -0.51 6.98
N LEU A 184 -3.04 -0.14 7.54
CA LEU A 184 -3.93 0.89 7.00
C LEU A 184 -3.73 2.27 7.64
N THR A 185 -3.43 2.33 8.95
CA THR A 185 -3.27 3.61 9.65
C THR A 185 -1.91 4.25 9.43
N GLN A 186 -0.87 3.46 9.14
CA GLN A 186 0.50 3.98 9.01
C GLN A 186 0.97 4.19 7.57
N VAL A 187 0.05 4.26 6.60
CA VAL A 187 0.34 4.51 5.17
C VAL A 187 0.97 5.87 4.86
N TYR A 188 1.12 6.73 5.88
CA TYR A 188 1.71 8.07 5.78
C TYR A 188 3.14 8.17 6.38
N THR A 189 3.66 7.08 6.93
CA THR A 189 4.82 7.06 7.86
C THR A 189 6.18 6.87 7.17
N SER A 190 6.20 6.52 5.88
CA SER A 190 7.46 6.31 5.15
C SER A 190 7.31 6.62 3.67
N HIS A 191 8.40 6.43 2.92
CA HIS A 191 8.50 6.77 1.50
C HIS A 191 7.78 5.79 0.55
N GLY A 192 7.11 4.78 1.09
CA GLY A 192 6.43 3.76 0.29
C GLY A 192 5.27 3.12 1.05
N PRO A 193 4.58 2.17 0.40
CA PRO A 193 3.46 1.45 0.98
C PRO A 193 3.86 0.64 2.23
N THR A 194 2.89 0.35 3.09
CA THR A 194 3.06 -0.45 4.32
C THR A 194 3.34 -1.93 4.08
N VAL A 195 3.14 -2.39 2.83
CA VAL A 195 3.62 -3.66 2.29
C VAL A 195 4.40 -3.38 1.01
N ILE A 196 5.65 -3.82 0.90
CA ILE A 196 6.50 -3.38 -0.22
C ILE A 196 6.09 -4.02 -1.54
N MET A 197 6.15 -3.25 -2.63
CA MET A 197 5.60 -3.64 -3.93
C MET A 197 6.09 -5.00 -4.49
N PRO A 198 7.39 -5.36 -4.47
CA PRO A 198 7.78 -6.65 -5.06
C PRO A 198 7.28 -7.85 -4.25
N SER A 199 6.68 -7.61 -3.07
CA SER A 199 5.97 -8.64 -2.29
C SER A 199 4.49 -8.78 -2.67
N TRP A 200 3.95 -7.90 -3.52
CA TRP A 200 2.51 -7.83 -3.75
C TRP A 200 1.95 -9.05 -4.47
N PHE A 201 0.77 -9.45 -4.00
CA PHE A 201 -0.07 -10.48 -4.56
C PHE A 201 -1.52 -9.98 -4.52
N CYS A 202 -2.26 -10.08 -5.62
CA CYS A 202 -3.67 -9.66 -5.65
C CYS A 202 -4.48 -10.44 -6.70
N SER A 203 -5.81 -10.34 -6.62
CA SER A 203 -6.66 -10.86 -7.70
C SER A 203 -6.54 -9.97 -8.95
N ARG A 204 -6.53 -10.58 -10.13
CA ARG A 204 -6.57 -9.87 -11.42
C ARG A 204 -7.78 -8.92 -11.49
N SER A 205 -8.94 -9.40 -11.07
CA SER A 205 -10.17 -8.59 -11.04
C SER A 205 -10.02 -7.33 -10.18
N TRP A 206 -9.26 -7.39 -9.09
CA TRP A 206 -8.99 -6.22 -8.28
C TRP A 206 -8.00 -5.28 -8.97
N PHE A 207 -6.91 -5.81 -9.54
CA PHE A 207 -5.97 -5.01 -10.33
C PHE A 207 -6.67 -4.25 -11.46
N GLU A 208 -7.54 -4.91 -12.23
CA GLU A 208 -8.32 -4.31 -13.31
C GLU A 208 -9.29 -3.23 -12.80
N LYS A 209 -9.87 -3.43 -11.61
CA LYS A 209 -10.75 -2.45 -10.96
C LYS A 209 -9.99 -1.22 -10.45
N VAL A 210 -8.78 -1.40 -9.91
CA VAL A 210 -7.93 -0.30 -9.45
C VAL A 210 -7.41 0.51 -10.64
N GLY A 211 -7.04 -0.18 -11.72
CA GLY A 211 -6.45 0.39 -12.93
C GLY A 211 -4.96 0.11 -13.03
N GLN A 212 -4.38 0.38 -14.19
CA GLN A 212 -2.96 0.13 -14.48
C GLN A 212 -2.01 0.98 -13.62
N PHE A 213 -0.76 0.53 -13.48
CA PHE A 213 0.30 1.36 -12.92
C PHE A 213 0.53 2.59 -13.79
N HIS A 214 0.95 3.69 -13.17
CA HIS A 214 1.28 4.91 -13.90
C HIS A 214 2.54 4.72 -14.76
N GLU A 215 2.46 5.02 -16.06
CA GLU A 215 3.53 4.76 -17.04
C GLU A 215 4.43 5.96 -17.34
N GLY A 216 4.41 7.00 -16.50
CA GLY A 216 5.22 8.21 -16.69
C GLY A 216 6.74 8.03 -16.60
N GLY A 217 7.22 6.80 -16.40
CA GLY A 217 8.63 6.44 -16.45
C GLY A 217 9.43 6.76 -15.19
N LYS A 218 10.73 7.00 -15.37
CA LYS A 218 11.70 7.19 -14.29
C LYS A 218 11.30 8.34 -13.35
N GLY A 219 11.34 8.11 -12.04
CA GLY A 219 11.00 9.08 -11.00
C GLY A 219 9.52 9.13 -10.62
N VAL A 220 8.66 8.37 -11.30
CA VAL A 220 7.26 8.16 -10.88
C VAL A 220 7.22 7.07 -9.82
N PRO A 221 6.57 7.29 -8.66
CA PRO A 221 6.29 6.25 -7.67
C PRO A 221 5.00 5.49 -8.06
N GLU A 222 5.08 4.67 -9.10
CA GLU A 222 3.90 4.03 -9.69
C GLU A 222 3.17 3.11 -8.70
N ASP A 223 3.93 2.49 -7.81
CA ASP A 223 3.45 1.58 -6.79
C ASP A 223 2.65 2.33 -5.71
N LEU A 224 3.16 3.45 -5.20
CA LEU A 224 2.46 4.26 -4.21
C LEU A 224 1.17 4.85 -4.79
N LEU A 225 1.19 5.28 -6.05
CA LEU A 225 0.00 5.79 -6.75
C LEU A 225 -1.07 4.71 -6.88
N PHE A 226 -0.69 3.50 -7.32
CA PHE A 226 -1.61 2.36 -7.38
C PHE A 226 -2.14 1.99 -5.99
N PHE A 227 -1.27 1.95 -4.99
CA PHE A 227 -1.63 1.63 -3.60
C PHE A 227 -2.69 2.58 -3.06
N TYR A 228 -2.51 3.90 -3.24
CA TYR A 228 -3.49 4.90 -2.82
C TYR A 228 -4.79 4.80 -3.61
N GLN A 229 -4.73 4.50 -4.90
CA GLN A 229 -5.94 4.28 -5.68
C GLN A 229 -6.72 3.05 -5.20
N SER A 230 -6.03 1.95 -4.88
CA SER A 230 -6.63 0.76 -4.26
C SER A 230 -7.36 1.13 -2.96
N LEU A 231 -6.71 1.88 -2.08
CA LEU A 231 -7.32 2.31 -0.81
C LEU A 231 -8.53 3.25 -1.01
N ARG A 232 -8.49 4.15 -1.99
CA ARG A 232 -9.64 5.03 -2.35
C ARG A 232 -10.86 4.22 -2.77
N LEU A 233 -10.66 3.08 -3.42
CA LEU A 233 -11.73 2.19 -3.86
C LEU A 233 -12.21 1.22 -2.77
N GLY A 234 -11.71 1.35 -1.53
CA GLY A 234 -12.04 0.46 -0.41
C GLY A 234 -11.23 -0.84 -0.40
N GLY A 235 -10.09 -0.88 -1.09
CA GLY A 235 -9.17 -2.00 -1.07
C GLY A 235 -8.61 -2.27 0.33
N LEU A 236 -8.38 -3.54 0.62
CA LEU A 236 -7.74 -3.98 1.85
C LEU A 236 -6.23 -4.10 1.67
N VAL A 237 -5.49 -4.09 2.78
CA VAL A 237 -4.06 -4.35 2.81
C VAL A 237 -3.81 -5.45 3.82
N LEU A 238 -3.25 -6.56 3.37
CA LEU A 238 -2.94 -7.71 4.19
C LEU A 238 -1.46 -8.02 4.11
N ARG A 239 -0.94 -8.68 5.14
CA ARG A 239 0.42 -9.21 5.16
C ARG A 239 0.38 -10.65 5.64
N VAL A 240 0.95 -11.56 4.85
CA VAL A 240 1.32 -12.88 5.38
C VAL A 240 2.49 -12.68 6.32
N ASP A 241 2.34 -13.06 7.59
CA ASP A 241 3.27 -12.67 8.66
C ASP A 241 4.59 -13.47 8.70
N GLU A 242 5.02 -13.97 7.54
CA GLU A 242 6.23 -14.74 7.29
C GLU A 242 7.18 -13.99 6.35
N CYS A 243 8.48 -14.22 6.52
CA CYS A 243 9.51 -13.62 5.67
C CYS A 243 9.59 -14.38 4.33
N LEU A 244 8.87 -13.91 3.32
CA LEU A 244 8.68 -14.63 2.05
C LEU A 244 9.37 -13.99 0.84
N LEU A 245 10.04 -12.86 1.04
CA LEU A 245 10.82 -12.18 0.01
C LEU A 245 12.16 -11.72 0.56
N VAL A 246 13.22 -12.00 -0.18
CA VAL A 246 14.53 -11.38 -0.02
C VAL A 246 14.58 -10.20 -0.99
N TYR A 247 14.58 -8.99 -0.44
CA TYR A 247 14.67 -7.75 -1.21
C TYR A 247 16.13 -7.36 -1.39
N ARG A 248 16.60 -7.26 -2.63
CA ARG A 248 17.98 -6.86 -2.93
C ARG A 248 18.09 -5.34 -2.99
N TYR A 249 19.01 -4.79 -2.21
CA TYR A 249 19.29 -3.37 -2.19
C TYR A 249 20.62 -3.09 -2.90
N HIS A 250 20.57 -2.28 -3.96
CA HIS A 250 21.74 -1.91 -4.75
C HIS A 250 21.55 -0.52 -5.40
N GLU A 251 22.64 0.10 -5.83
CA GLU A 251 22.68 1.50 -6.29
C GLU A 251 21.89 1.74 -7.60
N HIS A 252 21.62 0.69 -8.37
CA HIS A 252 20.87 0.77 -9.62
C HIS A 252 19.36 0.61 -9.45
N ALA A 253 18.87 0.44 -8.22
CA ALA A 253 17.44 0.27 -7.95
C ALA A 253 16.62 1.49 -8.41
N ALA A 254 15.46 1.23 -9.04
CA ALA A 254 14.60 2.27 -9.60
C ALA A 254 14.12 3.29 -8.53
N THR A 255 13.98 2.86 -7.28
CA THR A 255 13.57 3.69 -6.13
C THR A 255 14.45 4.92 -5.95
N HIS A 256 15.74 4.87 -6.30
CA HIS A 256 16.66 6.01 -6.20
C HIS A 256 16.32 7.17 -7.14
N SER A 257 15.48 6.94 -8.14
CA SER A 257 15.07 7.98 -9.09
C SER A 257 13.89 8.83 -8.61
N VAL A 258 13.17 8.39 -7.58
CA VAL A 258 11.99 9.09 -7.06
C VAL A 258 12.42 10.16 -6.07
N LEU A 259 11.97 11.40 -6.27
CA LEU A 259 12.28 12.51 -5.38
C LEU A 259 11.52 12.39 -4.06
N GLU A 260 12.20 12.62 -2.93
CA GLU A 260 11.58 12.68 -1.60
C GLU A 260 10.40 13.66 -1.57
N GLN A 261 10.51 14.80 -2.27
CA GLN A 261 9.46 15.81 -2.34
C GLN A 261 8.20 15.28 -3.03
N THR A 262 8.33 14.50 -4.11
CA THR A 262 7.19 13.87 -4.80
C THR A 262 6.44 12.94 -3.84
N ILE A 263 7.16 12.11 -3.10
CA ILE A 263 6.55 11.21 -2.10
C ILE A 263 5.91 11.99 -0.95
N TRP A 264 6.56 13.06 -0.49
CA TRP A 264 6.02 13.93 0.54
C TRP A 264 4.68 14.54 0.11
N ASP A 265 4.61 15.10 -1.09
CA ASP A 265 3.40 15.77 -1.60
C ASP A 265 2.25 14.77 -1.74
N LEU A 266 2.51 13.57 -2.30
CA LEU A 266 1.50 12.51 -2.39
C LEU A 266 0.96 12.08 -1.02
N ARG A 267 1.83 11.95 -0.02
CA ARG A 267 1.44 11.59 1.35
C ARG A 267 0.62 12.67 2.02
N VAL A 268 1.03 13.94 1.88
CA VAL A 268 0.30 15.08 2.44
C VAL A 268 -1.08 15.19 1.79
N ASP A 269 -1.19 15.05 0.47
CA ASP A 269 -2.47 15.05 -0.22
C ASP A 269 -3.37 13.89 0.22
N PHE A 270 -2.83 12.68 0.32
CA PHE A 270 -3.61 11.52 0.74
C PHE A 270 -4.04 11.59 2.22
N LEU A 271 -3.21 12.15 3.10
CA LEU A 271 -3.57 12.42 4.50
C LEU A 271 -4.73 13.43 4.56
N GLN A 272 -4.63 14.52 3.80
CA GLN A 272 -5.66 15.55 3.74
C GLN A 272 -6.99 15.00 3.23
N GLU A 273 -6.94 14.21 2.16
CA GLU A 273 -8.10 13.59 1.53
C GLU A 273 -8.83 12.63 2.47
N ARG A 274 -8.09 11.73 3.14
CA ARG A 274 -8.68 10.58 3.85
C ARG A 274 -8.92 10.85 5.33
N VAL A 275 -8.05 11.62 5.97
CA VAL A 275 -8.07 11.85 7.43
C VAL A 275 -8.53 13.26 7.75
N LEU A 276 -7.83 14.28 7.26
CA LEU A 276 -8.11 15.67 7.69
C LEU A 276 -9.43 16.21 7.15
N SER A 277 -9.96 15.63 6.07
CA SER A 277 -11.29 15.93 5.55
C SER A 277 -12.42 15.59 6.54
N GLN A 278 -12.18 14.62 7.43
CA GLN A 278 -13.16 14.15 8.42
C GLN A 278 -13.08 14.91 9.75
N TRP A 279 -12.06 15.74 9.93
CA TRP A 279 -11.82 16.45 11.19
C TRP A 279 -12.11 17.94 11.03
N ASP A 280 -12.89 18.49 11.97
CA ASP A 280 -13.12 19.93 12.05
C ASP A 280 -11.87 20.69 12.50
N SER A 281 -11.00 20.01 13.25
CA SER A 281 -9.77 20.57 13.80
C SER A 281 -8.84 19.49 14.32
N PHE A 282 -7.54 19.78 14.43
CA PHE A 282 -6.56 18.84 14.96
C PHE A 282 -5.31 19.53 15.53
N THR A 283 -4.49 18.75 16.24
CA THR A 283 -3.19 19.18 16.78
C THR A 283 -2.05 18.49 16.04
N ILE A 284 -0.98 19.22 15.72
CA ILE A 284 0.26 18.62 15.19
C ILE A 284 1.22 18.35 16.34
N TRP A 285 1.52 17.07 16.60
CA TRP A 285 2.48 16.66 17.61
C TRP A 285 3.87 16.60 17.00
N ASN A 286 4.58 17.73 17.10
CA ASN A 286 6.00 18.00 16.85
C ASN A 286 6.11 19.49 16.51
N ALA A 287 6.52 20.34 17.45
CA ALA A 287 6.67 21.78 17.20
C ALA A 287 8.01 22.13 16.52
N GLY A 288 8.71 21.13 15.95
CA GLY A 288 10.01 21.23 15.29
C GLY A 288 9.92 21.19 13.76
N LYS A 289 11.00 20.72 13.11
CA LYS A 289 11.16 20.77 11.65
C LYS A 289 10.04 20.02 10.92
N GLN A 290 9.71 18.80 11.36
CA GLN A 290 8.77 17.94 10.64
C GLN A 290 7.33 18.42 10.76
N GLY A 291 6.83 18.70 11.97
CA GLY A 291 5.46 19.21 12.12
C GLY A 291 5.26 20.56 11.44
N ARG A 292 6.25 21.45 11.48
CA ARG A 292 6.19 22.72 10.72
C ARG A 292 6.28 22.52 9.22
N LYS A 293 7.00 21.50 8.73
CA LYS A 293 7.00 21.15 7.30
C LYS A 293 5.60 20.70 6.89
N LEU A 294 4.97 19.79 7.66
CA LEU A 294 3.59 19.36 7.41
C LEU A 294 2.64 20.55 7.35
N TYR A 295 2.60 21.39 8.39
CA TYR A 295 1.73 22.56 8.44
C TYR A 295 1.83 23.42 7.18
N ARG A 296 3.05 23.71 6.71
CA ARG A 296 3.30 24.53 5.52
C ARG A 296 2.87 23.86 4.23
N SER A 297 2.88 22.53 4.18
CA SER A 297 2.43 21.74 3.03
C SER A 297 0.92 21.51 2.98
N LEU A 298 0.19 21.82 4.05
CA LEU A 298 -1.27 21.73 4.04
C LEU A 298 -1.90 22.80 3.14
N ARG A 299 -3.05 22.46 2.56
CA ARG A 299 -3.93 23.40 1.87
C ARG A 299 -4.50 24.42 2.88
N PRO A 300 -4.83 25.66 2.47
CA PRO A 300 -5.24 26.71 3.39
C PRO A 300 -6.43 26.35 4.30
N ASP A 301 -7.41 25.62 3.78
CA ASP A 301 -8.54 25.10 4.55
C ASP A 301 -8.07 24.17 5.68
N ASN A 302 -7.17 23.23 5.40
CA ASN A 302 -6.61 22.34 6.43
C ASN A 302 -5.60 23.04 7.36
N GLN A 303 -4.89 24.09 6.91
CA GLN A 303 -4.08 24.92 7.81
C GLN A 303 -4.93 25.58 8.89
N SER A 304 -6.10 26.10 8.52
CA SER A 304 -7.04 26.74 9.45
C SER A 304 -7.60 25.81 10.53
N LYS A 305 -7.58 24.49 10.27
CA LYS A 305 -8.02 23.45 11.22
C LYS A 305 -6.99 23.17 12.32
N VAL A 306 -5.74 23.63 12.17
CA VAL A 306 -4.68 23.35 13.15
C VAL A 306 -4.86 24.23 14.38
N LYS A 307 -5.29 23.60 15.49
CA LYS A 307 -5.54 24.29 16.77
C LYS A 307 -4.26 24.62 17.52
N ALA A 308 -3.29 23.71 17.47
CA ALA A 308 -2.05 23.83 18.21
C ALA A 308 -0.95 22.96 17.57
N PHE A 309 0.30 23.33 17.87
CA PHE A 309 1.37 22.35 17.96
C PHE A 309 1.47 21.86 19.40
N CYS A 310 1.89 20.62 19.58
CA CYS A 310 2.34 20.14 20.89
C CYS A 310 3.71 19.47 20.82
N ASP A 311 4.41 19.46 21.96
CA ASP A 311 5.73 18.88 22.11
C ASP A 311 5.98 18.44 23.56
N VAL A 312 7.09 17.74 23.79
CA VAL A 312 7.62 17.41 25.13
C VAL A 312 8.83 18.30 25.47
N ASP A 313 9.40 18.97 24.47
CA ASP A 313 10.55 19.86 24.64
C ASP A 313 10.14 21.22 25.22
N GLU A 314 10.48 21.42 26.50
CA GLU A 314 10.25 22.66 27.25
C GLU A 314 10.74 23.92 26.54
N ASN A 315 11.84 23.85 25.78
CA ASN A 315 12.35 25.02 25.07
C ASN A 315 11.46 25.41 23.90
N LYS A 316 10.79 24.45 23.26
CA LYS A 316 9.80 24.74 22.21
C LYS A 316 8.51 25.26 22.82
N ILE A 317 8.06 24.67 23.94
CA ILE A 317 6.85 25.06 24.66
C ILE A 317 6.97 26.51 25.17
N LYS A 318 8.12 26.88 25.76
CA LYS A 318 8.39 28.25 26.25
C LYS A 318 8.31 29.34 25.17
N LYS A 319 8.47 28.99 23.88
CA LYS A 319 8.26 29.96 22.78
C LYS A 319 6.80 30.40 22.66
N GLY A 320 5.87 29.62 23.20
CA GLY A 320 4.43 29.93 23.29
C GLY A 320 3.66 29.77 21.98
N PHE A 321 4.23 30.17 20.85
CA PHE A 321 3.57 30.06 19.53
C PHE A 321 4.57 29.80 18.40
N TYR A 322 4.06 29.23 17.31
CA TYR A 322 4.69 29.19 16.00
C TYR A 322 4.03 30.25 15.10
N THR A 323 4.85 31.08 14.45
CA THR A 323 4.41 32.02 13.41
C THR A 323 4.78 31.47 12.04
N TYR A 324 3.81 31.38 11.13
CA TYR A 324 4.11 31.05 9.74
C TYR A 324 4.53 32.32 8.97
N GLU A 325 5.83 32.56 8.91
CA GLU A 325 6.38 33.82 8.40
C GLU A 325 6.11 34.07 6.91
N GLU A 326 6.00 33.01 6.10
CA GLU A 326 5.74 33.07 4.66
C GLU A 326 4.23 33.14 4.34
N SER A 327 3.35 33.10 5.36
CA SER A 327 1.92 33.25 5.14
C SER A 327 1.57 34.62 4.54
N LYS A 328 0.69 34.58 3.54
CA LYS A 328 0.11 35.77 2.91
C LYS A 328 -0.97 36.42 3.77
N GLU A 329 -1.47 35.73 4.79
CA GLU A 329 -2.49 36.24 5.70
C GLU A 329 -1.96 37.38 6.61
N ARG A 330 -2.88 38.26 7.01
CA ARG A 330 -2.63 39.43 7.88
C ARG A 330 -3.77 39.57 8.90
N PRO A 331 -3.50 39.48 10.22
CA PRO A 331 -2.19 39.20 10.83
C PRO A 331 -1.66 37.81 10.47
N LYS A 332 -0.34 37.60 10.55
CA LYS A 332 0.26 36.28 10.28
C LYS A 332 -0.32 35.24 11.24
N PRO A 333 -0.60 33.99 10.79
CA PRO A 333 -1.08 32.94 11.66
C PRO A 333 -0.12 32.70 12.82
N LYS A 334 -0.67 32.68 14.04
CA LYS A 334 0.04 32.31 15.27
C LYS A 334 -0.64 31.10 15.87
N ILE A 335 0.05 29.97 15.84
CA ILE A 335 -0.46 28.69 16.33
C ILE A 335 0.19 28.43 17.68
N PRO A 336 -0.58 28.19 18.75
CA PRO A 336 -0.02 27.95 20.08
C PRO A 336 0.85 26.68 20.08
N VAL A 337 1.92 26.70 20.88
CA VAL A 337 2.77 25.53 21.16
C VAL A 337 2.54 25.11 22.60
N LEU A 338 1.92 23.95 22.78
CA LEU A 338 1.49 23.44 24.08
C LEU A 338 2.37 22.26 24.53
N HIS A 339 2.43 22.05 25.84
CA HIS A 339 2.84 20.74 26.36
C HIS A 339 1.80 19.68 25.92
N PHE A 340 2.23 18.48 25.54
CA PHE A 340 1.33 17.45 24.98
C PHE A 340 0.12 17.13 25.87
N ARG A 341 0.29 17.14 27.20
CA ARG A 341 -0.81 16.93 28.18
C ARG A 341 -1.90 18.00 28.15
N ASN A 342 -1.60 19.18 27.62
CA ASN A 342 -2.53 20.31 27.53
C ASN A 342 -3.13 20.44 26.12
N ALA A 343 -2.73 19.57 25.19
CA ALA A 343 -3.24 19.55 23.84
C ALA A 343 -4.40 18.55 23.71
N SER A 344 -5.24 18.74 22.70
CA SER A 344 -6.44 17.92 22.50
C SER A 344 -6.38 17.13 21.19
N PRO A 345 -6.91 15.89 21.17
CA PRO A 345 -7.07 15.13 19.94
C PRO A 345 -8.11 15.78 19.00
N PRO A 346 -8.13 15.38 17.71
CA PRO A 346 -7.25 14.38 17.12
C PRO A 346 -5.83 14.92 16.82
N PHE A 347 -4.85 14.01 16.73
CA PHE A 347 -3.44 14.35 16.52
C PHE A 347 -2.89 13.85 15.18
N ILE A 348 -2.06 14.67 14.53
CA ILE A 348 -1.09 14.18 13.55
C ILE A 348 0.29 14.15 14.21
N VAL A 349 0.84 12.95 14.37
CA VAL A 349 2.08 12.69 15.10
C VAL A 349 3.25 12.71 14.14
N CYS A 350 4.02 13.80 14.16
CA CYS A 350 5.20 14.01 13.33
C CYS A 350 6.52 13.74 14.06
N VAL A 351 6.50 12.76 14.96
CA VAL A 351 7.65 12.31 15.73
C VAL A 351 8.15 10.99 15.13
N LYS A 352 9.47 10.88 14.98
CA LYS A 352 10.11 9.65 14.48
C LYS A 352 9.99 8.55 15.54
N LEU A 353 9.19 7.52 15.26
CA LEU A 353 8.87 6.40 16.17
C LEU A 353 10.11 5.79 16.86
N ASP A 354 11.10 5.41 16.07
CA ASP A 354 12.33 4.73 16.50
C ASP A 354 13.35 5.60 17.27
N MET A 355 13.10 6.90 17.44
CA MET A 355 14.02 7.82 18.13
C MET A 355 13.54 8.19 19.54
N THR A 356 12.50 7.53 20.03
CA THR A 356 11.86 7.89 21.30
C THR A 356 12.00 6.84 22.39
N ASP A 357 12.61 5.68 22.11
CA ASP A 357 12.79 4.58 23.07
C ASP A 357 11.51 4.25 23.87
N GLY A 358 10.35 4.28 23.20
CA GLY A 358 9.03 4.00 23.82
C GLY A 358 8.37 5.20 24.51
N VAL A 359 9.04 6.36 24.60
CA VAL A 359 8.52 7.55 25.29
C VAL A 359 7.29 8.10 24.59
N LEU A 360 7.25 8.11 23.26
CA LEU A 360 6.08 8.58 22.52
C LEU A 360 4.87 7.68 22.75
N GLU A 361 5.08 6.37 22.67
CA GLU A 361 4.06 5.35 22.91
C GLU A 361 3.52 5.45 24.34
N GLY A 362 4.40 5.61 25.33
CA GLY A 362 4.02 5.86 26.73
C GLY A 362 3.19 7.14 26.90
N ASN A 363 3.53 8.21 26.19
CA ASN A 363 2.77 9.46 26.21
C ASN A 363 1.39 9.30 25.55
N LEU A 364 1.30 8.65 24.39
CA LEU A 364 0.03 8.35 23.70
C LEU A 364 -0.88 7.49 24.60
N HIS A 365 -0.32 6.47 25.25
CA HIS A 365 -1.03 5.62 26.20
C HIS A 365 -1.50 6.40 27.44
N SER A 366 -0.68 7.31 27.97
CA SER A 366 -1.07 8.15 29.12
C SER A 366 -2.27 9.06 28.84
N LEU A 367 -2.51 9.38 27.57
CA LEU A 367 -3.67 10.13 27.10
C LEU A 367 -4.84 9.25 26.67
N GLN A 368 -4.71 7.91 26.80
CA GLN A 368 -5.71 6.92 26.39
C GLN A 368 -6.14 7.07 24.93
N LEU A 369 -5.19 7.41 24.05
CA LEU A 369 -5.45 7.63 22.64
C LEU A 369 -5.38 6.31 21.86
N THR A 370 -6.16 6.24 20.78
CA THR A 370 -6.26 5.07 19.91
C THR A 370 -5.82 5.45 18.50
N GLU A 371 -4.86 4.71 17.93
CA GLU A 371 -4.41 4.93 16.56
C GLU A 371 -5.57 4.74 15.58
N GLY A 372 -5.63 5.56 14.52
CA GLY A 372 -6.71 5.50 13.53
C GLY A 372 -8.01 6.17 13.96
N VAL A 373 -8.17 6.49 15.25
CA VAL A 373 -9.34 7.22 15.77
C VAL A 373 -8.91 8.59 16.28
N HIS A 374 -8.00 8.60 17.24
CA HIS A 374 -7.55 9.80 17.93
C HIS A 374 -6.25 10.36 17.35
N TYR A 375 -5.46 9.55 16.65
CA TYR A 375 -4.24 10.02 16.01
C TYR A 375 -3.79 9.18 14.82
N TYR A 376 -2.98 9.81 13.97
CA TYR A 376 -2.26 9.16 12.87
C TYR A 376 -0.78 9.58 12.89
N HIS A 377 0.11 8.67 12.50
CA HIS A 377 1.53 8.96 12.31
C HIS A 377 1.79 9.59 10.94
N PHE A 378 2.74 10.54 10.87
CA PHE A 378 3.18 11.17 9.62
C PHE A 378 4.65 11.62 9.74
N ASN A 379 5.58 10.98 9.03
CA ASN A 379 7.03 11.26 9.19
C ASN A 379 7.90 11.05 7.95
#